data_AF-A0A137QH32-F1
#
_entry.id   AF-A0A137QH32-F1
#
_cell.length_a   1.000
_cell.length_b   1.000
_cell.length_c   1.000
_cell.angle_alpha   90.00
_cell.angle_beta   90.00
_cell.angle_gamma   90.00
#
_symmetry.space_group_name_H-M   'P 1'
#
loop_
_entity.id
_entity.type
_entity.pdbx_description
1 polymer ?
#
loop_
_entity_poly.entity_id
_entity_poly.type
_entity_poly.pdbx_seq_one_letter_code
_entity_poly.pdbx_strand_id
1 'polypeptide(L)'
;MDGLDTSKLNVSLEPHLMEALRPLPDLLPPALAGELKSYISEAAQGVIPYSTLLAISQWSRTPEGSEKLRENSLPLNSSSYMMVSLLAGVKTSPERVFGSYTPPPDPEQIAEQQKRERKEITAILNALLSVFGVGFATWWAADKLHWKNQWVQCLFPWNINSPTDCFAARAVGAGRFTRRCHRRKRAIHPLAVEPVNN
;
A
#
# COMPACT_ATOMS: atom_id res chain seq x y z
N MET A 1 -22.12 5.71 -11.97
CA MET A 1 -22.42 6.40 -10.71
C MET A 1 -22.30 5.37 -9.63
N ASP A 2 -21.17 5.37 -8.93
CA ASP A 2 -20.86 4.38 -7.91
C ASP A 2 -21.85 4.52 -6.77
N GLY A 3 -22.64 3.47 -6.57
CA GLY A 3 -23.51 3.32 -5.41
C GLY A 3 -22.63 3.23 -4.18
N LEU A 4 -22.51 4.35 -3.46
CA LEU A 4 -21.98 4.35 -2.11
C LEU A 4 -22.95 3.52 -1.26
N ASP A 5 -22.50 2.35 -0.80
CA ASP A 5 -23.20 1.53 0.18
C ASP A 5 -23.35 2.34 1.48
N THR A 6 -24.41 3.15 1.56
CA THR A 6 -24.72 4.03 2.71
C THR A 6 -24.92 3.24 4.00
N SER A 7 -25.19 1.93 3.89
CA SER A 7 -25.24 0.96 4.99
C SER A 7 -23.89 0.69 5.65
N LYS A 8 -22.77 0.99 4.98
CA LYS A 8 -21.41 0.78 5.50
C LYS A 8 -20.76 2.07 6.04
N LEU A 9 -21.42 3.21 5.87
CA LEU A 9 -20.88 4.50 6.30
C LEU A 9 -21.16 4.72 7.79
N ASN A 10 -20.13 4.60 8.62
CA ASN A 10 -20.19 4.98 10.03
C ASN A 10 -19.93 6.47 10.21
N VAL A 11 -20.65 7.06 11.15
CA VAL A 11 -20.63 8.50 11.38
C VAL A 11 -20.49 8.79 12.86
N SER A 12 -19.59 9.70 13.21
CA SER A 12 -19.43 10.19 14.58
C SER A 12 -20.43 11.32 14.83
N LEU A 13 -21.29 11.17 15.83
CA LEU A 13 -22.21 12.19 16.27
C LEU A 13 -21.59 13.05 17.38
N GLU A 14 -21.98 14.32 17.41
CA GLU A 14 -21.64 15.22 18.51
C GLU A 14 -22.50 14.90 19.76
N PRO A 15 -22.00 15.18 20.97
CA PRO A 15 -22.69 14.83 22.22
C PRO A 15 -24.12 15.39 22.33
N HIS A 16 -24.33 16.63 21.86
CA HIS A 16 -25.65 17.27 21.92
C HIS A 16 -26.68 16.61 20.98
N LEU A 17 -26.24 16.00 19.87
CA LEU A 17 -27.12 15.22 18.99
C LEU A 17 -27.50 13.89 19.63
N MET A 18 -26.57 13.27 20.36
CA MET A 18 -26.86 12.07 21.15
C MET A 18 -27.91 12.34 22.23
N GLU A 19 -27.81 13.49 22.91
CA GLU A 19 -28.82 13.92 23.90
C GLU A 19 -30.19 14.14 23.25
N ALA A 20 -30.24 14.77 22.07
CA ALA A 20 -31.48 14.98 21.32
C ALA A 20 -32.11 13.68 20.77
N LEU A 21 -31.30 12.64 20.54
CA LEU A 21 -31.75 11.33 20.07
C LEU A 21 -32.20 10.41 21.22
N ARG A 22 -31.83 10.71 22.47
CA ARG A 22 -32.18 9.89 23.66
C ARG A 22 -33.68 9.66 23.89
N PRO A 23 -34.60 10.64 23.70
CA PRO A 23 -36.04 10.43 23.89
C PRO A 23 -36.74 9.76 22.69
N LEU A 24 -36.07 9.68 21.54
CA LEU A 24 -36.64 9.20 20.30
C LEU A 24 -36.98 7.69 20.23
N PRO A 25 -36.26 6.77 20.92
CA PRO A 25 -36.49 5.33 20.78
C PRO A 25 -37.88 4.87 21.24
N ASP A 26 -38.56 5.63 22.09
CA ASP A 26 -39.89 5.26 22.60
C ASP A 26 -41.02 5.70 21.65
N LEU A 27 -40.71 6.54 20.65
CA LEU A 27 -41.65 7.03 19.63
C LEU A 27 -41.51 6.31 18.29
N LEU A 28 -40.32 5.76 18.04
CA LEU A 28 -39.97 5.11 16.79
C LEU A 28 -40.69 3.76 16.60
N PRO A 29 -40.91 3.33 15.35
CA PRO A 29 -41.30 1.96 15.05
C PRO A 29 -40.33 0.96 15.70
N PRO A 30 -40.81 -0.21 16.17
CA PRO A 30 -40.03 -1.12 17.01
C PRO A 30 -38.75 -1.62 16.34
N ALA A 31 -38.75 -1.76 15.00
CA ALA A 31 -37.56 -2.14 14.23
C ALA A 31 -36.43 -1.09 14.33
N LEU A 32 -36.75 0.19 14.10
CA LEU A 32 -35.78 1.29 14.16
C LEU A 32 -35.37 1.62 15.60
N ALA A 33 -36.30 1.47 16.55
CA ALA A 33 -36.04 1.67 17.97
C ALA A 33 -34.99 0.66 18.49
N GLY A 34 -35.08 -0.61 18.08
CA GLY A 34 -34.12 -1.65 18.46
C GLY A 34 -32.71 -1.33 17.98
N GLU A 35 -32.57 -0.94 16.71
CA GLU A 35 -31.28 -0.52 16.14
C GLU A 35 -30.71 0.69 16.89
N LEU A 36 -31.51 1.75 17.06
CA LEU A 36 -31.04 2.98 17.69
C LEU A 36 -30.64 2.77 19.17
N LYS A 37 -31.37 1.95 19.93
CA LYS A 37 -31.05 1.62 21.33
C LYS A 37 -29.67 0.96 21.46
N SER A 38 -29.28 0.14 20.49
CA SER A 38 -27.96 -0.51 20.49
C SER A 38 -26.81 0.50 20.38
N TYR A 39 -27.03 1.62 19.69
CA TYR A 39 -26.02 2.66 19.46
C TYR A 39 -26.04 3.81 20.47
N ILE A 40 -27.13 3.99 21.24
CA ILE A 40 -27.26 5.05 22.27
C ILE A 40 -26.73 4.59 23.64
N SER A 41 -26.55 3.29 23.85
CA SER A 41 -26.01 2.76 25.11
C SER A 41 -24.63 3.37 25.43
N GLU A 42 -24.37 3.76 26.68
CA GLU A 42 -23.16 4.51 27.13
C GLU A 42 -21.81 3.93 26.68
N ALA A 43 -21.76 2.67 26.26
CA ALA A 43 -20.57 2.01 25.73
C ALA A 43 -20.25 2.38 24.26
N ALA A 44 -21.21 2.91 23.50
CA ALA A 44 -21.03 3.26 22.09
C ALA A 44 -20.45 4.67 22.00
N GLN A 45 -19.28 4.80 21.36
CA GLN A 45 -18.44 6.00 21.28
C GLN A 45 -19.02 7.11 20.37
N GLY A 46 -20.36 7.26 20.32
CA GLY A 46 -21.06 8.19 19.44
C GLY A 46 -20.94 7.82 17.96
N VAL A 47 -20.65 6.56 17.63
CA VAL A 47 -20.54 6.08 16.25
C VAL A 47 -21.83 5.35 15.87
N ILE A 48 -22.55 5.90 14.89
CA ILE A 48 -23.83 5.36 14.41
C ILE A 48 -23.76 5.16 12.88
N PRO A 49 -24.34 4.08 12.32
CA PRO A 49 -24.48 3.93 10.88
C PRO A 49 -25.34 5.04 10.28
N TYR A 50 -24.87 5.59 9.15
CA TYR A 50 -25.58 6.63 8.42
C TYR A 50 -26.97 6.18 7.95
N SER A 51 -27.13 4.91 7.57
CA SER A 51 -28.42 4.36 7.14
C SER A 51 -29.51 4.47 8.22
N THR A 52 -29.16 4.26 9.48
CA THR A 52 -30.11 4.37 10.61
C THR A 52 -30.52 5.83 10.81
N LEU A 53 -29.58 6.78 10.74
CA LEU A 53 -29.89 8.22 10.81
C LEU A 53 -30.72 8.69 9.61
N LEU A 54 -30.45 8.15 8.42
CA LEU A 54 -31.23 8.44 7.22
C LEU A 54 -32.68 7.94 7.38
N ALA A 55 -32.88 6.72 7.87
CA ALA A 55 -34.21 6.16 8.12
C ALA A 55 -35.00 6.99 9.15
N ILE A 56 -34.34 7.48 10.20
CA ILE A 56 -34.95 8.41 11.17
C ILE A 56 -35.37 9.72 10.49
N SER A 57 -34.50 10.30 9.67
CA SER A 57 -34.79 11.55 8.95
C SER A 57 -35.91 11.39 7.91
N GLN A 58 -36.08 10.20 7.35
CA GLN A 58 -37.19 9.87 6.45
C GLN A 58 -38.49 9.70 7.25
N TRP A 59 -38.43 8.96 8.36
CA TRP A 59 -39.57 8.77 9.25
C TRP A 59 -40.09 10.10 9.80
N SER A 60 -39.22 11.03 10.21
CA SER A 60 -39.63 12.33 10.74
C SER A 60 -40.34 13.22 9.70
N ARG A 61 -40.18 12.95 8.40
CA ARG A 61 -40.87 13.63 7.29
C ARG A 61 -42.25 13.05 6.98
N THR A 62 -42.53 11.84 7.47
CA THR A 62 -43.85 11.24 7.31
C THR A 62 -44.87 11.94 8.21
N PRO A 63 -46.15 11.99 7.82
CA PRO A 63 -47.19 12.60 8.65
C PRO A 63 -47.26 11.92 10.03
N GLU A 64 -47.22 10.58 10.06
CA GLU A 64 -47.22 9.79 11.30
C GLU A 64 -46.06 10.14 12.25
N GLY A 65 -44.85 10.30 11.70
CA GLY A 65 -43.68 10.66 12.50
C GLY A 65 -43.77 12.09 13.05
N SER A 66 -44.24 13.02 12.23
CA SER A 66 -44.41 14.42 12.64
C SER A 66 -45.50 14.61 13.70
N GLU A 67 -46.60 13.85 13.61
CA GLU A 67 -47.69 13.85 14.60
C GLU A 67 -47.22 13.27 15.93
N LYS A 68 -46.56 12.10 15.91
CA LYS A 68 -46.00 11.47 17.12
C LYS A 68 -44.95 12.33 17.83
N LEU A 69 -44.14 13.09 17.09
CA LEU A 69 -43.18 14.02 17.68
C LEU A 69 -43.87 15.23 18.36
N ARG A 70 -45.03 15.65 17.84
CA ARG A 70 -45.83 16.76 18.41
C ARG A 70 -46.67 16.33 19.60
N GLU A 71 -47.11 15.07 19.64
CA GLU A 71 -47.93 14.50 20.71
C GLU A 71 -47.14 14.17 21.99
N ASN A 72 -45.80 14.20 21.93
CA ASN A 72 -44.97 13.91 23.09
C ASN A 72 -45.06 15.00 24.17
N SER A 73 -44.90 14.57 25.43
CA SER A 73 -44.86 15.38 26.65
C SER A 73 -43.90 16.58 26.61
N LEU A 74 -42.84 16.51 25.81
CA LEU A 74 -41.99 17.63 25.43
C LEU A 74 -42.17 17.86 23.92
N PRO A 75 -42.71 19.00 23.48
CA PRO A 75 -42.93 19.25 22.06
C PRO A 75 -41.57 19.31 21.35
N LEU A 76 -41.23 18.24 20.64
CA LEU A 76 -39.99 18.09 19.90
C LEU A 76 -40.16 18.65 18.50
N ASN A 77 -39.20 19.46 18.05
CA ASN A 77 -39.27 20.07 16.72
C ASN A 77 -38.91 19.04 15.63
N SER A 78 -39.89 18.66 14.81
CA SER A 78 -39.69 17.73 13.67
C SER A 78 -38.57 18.18 12.71
N SER A 79 -38.38 19.49 12.53
CA SER A 79 -37.34 20.06 11.66
C SER A 79 -35.93 19.66 12.11
N SER A 80 -35.69 19.60 13.43
CA SER A 80 -34.40 19.19 13.99
C SER A 80 -34.05 17.76 13.60
N TYR A 81 -35.02 16.84 13.59
CA TYR A 81 -34.85 15.43 13.23
C TYR A 81 -34.72 15.21 11.72
N MET A 82 -35.38 16.05 10.92
CA MET A 82 -35.31 16.00 9.46
C MET A 82 -33.89 16.23 8.93
N MET A 83 -33.07 16.97 9.68
CA MET A 83 -31.73 17.41 9.28
C MET A 83 -30.59 16.63 9.96
N VAL A 84 -30.89 15.68 10.86
CA VAL A 84 -29.87 14.90 11.59
C VAL A 84 -28.90 14.20 10.64
N SER A 85 -29.39 13.67 9.51
CA SER A 85 -28.55 13.01 8.52
C SER A 85 -27.58 13.98 7.82
N LEU A 86 -27.92 15.27 7.70
CA LEU A 86 -27.02 16.28 7.13
C LEU A 86 -25.96 16.73 8.15
N LEU A 87 -26.36 16.89 9.42
CA LEU A 87 -25.45 17.29 10.49
C LEU A 87 -24.44 16.19 10.83
N ALA A 88 -24.80 14.93 10.63
CA ALA A 88 -23.90 13.80 10.84
C ALA A 88 -22.67 13.87 9.89
N GLY A 89 -22.71 14.60 8.77
CA GLY A 89 -21.64 14.63 7.76
C GLY A 89 -20.29 15.24 8.18
N VAL A 90 -20.11 15.76 9.40
CA VAL A 90 -18.90 16.50 9.81
C VAL A 90 -17.69 15.59 10.06
N LYS A 91 -17.90 14.32 10.44
CA LYS A 91 -16.84 13.32 10.60
C LYS A 91 -17.29 11.95 10.07
N THR A 92 -17.02 11.71 8.79
CA THR A 92 -17.28 10.40 8.16
C THR A 92 -16.12 9.44 8.42
N SER A 93 -16.44 8.22 8.88
CA SER A 93 -15.49 7.15 9.16
C SER A 93 -14.33 7.54 10.12
N PRO A 94 -14.62 7.87 11.40
CA PRO A 94 -13.59 8.13 12.40
C PRO A 94 -12.61 6.96 12.58
N GLU A 95 -13.03 5.73 12.30
CA GLU A 95 -12.21 4.52 12.33
C GLU A 95 -11.27 4.36 11.12
N ARG A 96 -11.47 5.17 10.07
CA ARG A 96 -10.67 5.07 8.85
C ARG A 96 -9.35 5.80 9.06
N VAL A 97 -8.33 5.04 9.44
CA VAL A 97 -6.94 5.49 9.38
C VAL A 97 -6.62 5.76 7.91
N PHE A 98 -6.59 7.03 7.51
CA PHE A 98 -6.02 7.41 6.23
C PHE A 98 -4.59 6.88 6.20
N GLY A 99 -4.24 6.10 5.17
CA GLY A 99 -2.91 5.52 5.04
C GLY A 99 -1.84 6.60 5.17
N SER A 100 -0.67 6.24 5.69
CA SER A 100 0.46 7.17 5.81
C SER A 100 0.72 7.82 4.46
N TYR A 101 0.57 9.15 4.39
CA TYR A 101 0.88 9.90 3.19
C TYR A 101 2.35 9.72 2.85
N THR A 102 2.64 9.01 1.77
CA THR A 102 3.99 8.95 1.19
C THR A 102 4.10 10.06 0.15
N PRO A 103 4.88 11.11 0.41
CA PRO A 103 5.06 12.17 -0.58
C PRO A 103 5.65 11.59 -1.88
N PRO A 104 5.35 12.20 -3.04
CA PRO A 104 6.04 11.86 -4.27
C PRO A 104 7.57 11.96 -4.07
N PRO A 105 8.35 11.00 -4.57
CA PRO A 105 9.80 11.04 -4.43
C PRO A 105 10.39 12.24 -5.18
N ASP A 106 11.44 12.83 -4.61
CA ASP A 106 12.14 13.96 -5.23
C ASP A 106 12.66 13.60 -6.63
N PRO A 107 12.69 14.56 -7.57
CA PRO A 107 13.13 14.32 -8.95
C PRO A 107 14.57 13.78 -9.03
N GLU A 108 15.42 14.13 -8.06
CA GLU A 108 16.80 13.62 -7.96
C GLU A 108 16.84 12.12 -7.66
N GLN A 109 15.97 11.63 -6.77
CA GLN A 109 15.89 10.21 -6.42
C GLN A 109 15.35 9.38 -7.58
N ILE A 110 14.37 9.92 -8.33
CA ILE A 110 13.85 9.29 -9.56
C ILE A 110 14.96 9.17 -10.60
N ALA A 111 15.76 10.23 -10.79
CA ALA A 111 16.88 10.21 -11.75
C ALA A 111 17.98 9.21 -11.35
N GLU A 112 18.25 9.04 -10.06
CA GLU A 112 19.18 8.02 -9.58
C GLU A 112 18.65 6.59 -9.78
N GLN A 113 17.37 6.35 -9.50
CA GLN A 113 16.73 5.05 -9.73
C GLN A 113 16.80 4.65 -11.21
N GLN A 114 16.44 5.57 -12.12
CA GLN A 114 16.54 5.31 -13.56
C GLN A 114 17.97 5.00 -14.04
N LYS A 115 18.99 5.62 -13.41
CA LYS A 115 20.39 5.31 -13.72
C LYS A 115 20.79 3.91 -13.25
N ARG A 116 20.22 3.42 -12.13
CA ARG A 116 20.46 2.05 -11.62
C ARG A 116 19.77 1.03 -12.51
N GLU A 117 18.51 1.26 -12.86
CA GLU A 117 17.73 0.39 -13.75
C GLU A 117 18.44 0.17 -15.10
N ARG A 118 18.96 1.24 -15.72
CA ARG A 118 19.71 1.12 -17.00
C ARG A 118 20.98 0.28 -16.87
N LYS A 119 21.67 0.33 -15.73
CA LYS A 119 22.87 -0.48 -15.48
C LYS A 119 22.51 -1.95 -15.31
N GLU A 120 21.41 -2.24 -14.63
CA GLU A 120 20.94 -3.60 -14.42
C GLU A 120 20.49 -4.24 -15.74
N ILE A 121 19.72 -3.49 -16.55
CA ILE A 121 19.29 -3.93 -17.89
C ILE A 121 20.50 -4.23 -18.78
N THR A 122 21.51 -3.35 -18.80
CA THR A 122 22.71 -3.58 -19.63
C THR A 122 23.56 -4.74 -19.13
N ALA A 123 23.63 -4.96 -17.82
CA ALA A 123 24.31 -6.12 -17.25
C ALA A 123 23.64 -7.44 -17.67
N ILE A 124 22.31 -7.50 -17.64
CA ILE A 124 21.53 -8.67 -18.07
C ILE A 124 21.74 -8.92 -19.57
N LEU A 125 21.70 -7.88 -20.41
CA LEU A 125 21.94 -8.02 -21.84
C LEU A 125 23.35 -8.53 -22.15
N ASN A 126 24.38 -8.03 -21.46
CA ASN A 126 25.75 -8.50 -21.64
C ASN A 126 25.93 -9.97 -21.20
N ALA A 127 25.27 -10.36 -20.10
CA ALA A 127 25.27 -11.74 -19.64
C ALA A 127 24.60 -12.67 -20.66
N LEU A 128 23.42 -12.30 -21.17
CA LEU A 128 22.71 -13.07 -22.20
C LEU A 128 23.53 -13.20 -23.48
N LEU A 129 24.08 -12.09 -23.98
CA LEU A 129 24.92 -12.09 -25.18
C LEU A 129 26.15 -13.00 -25.02
N SER A 130 26.74 -13.06 -23.82
CA SER A 130 27.86 -13.93 -23.51
C SER A 130 27.48 -15.42 -23.56
N VAL A 131 26.31 -15.79 -23.01
CA VAL A 131 25.81 -17.17 -23.07
C VAL A 131 25.54 -17.59 -24.51
N PHE A 132 24.88 -16.73 -25.29
CA PHE A 132 24.63 -16.99 -26.70
C PHE A 132 25.91 -17.07 -27.53
N GLY A 133 26.89 -16.20 -27.26
CA GLY A 133 28.18 -16.21 -27.94
C GLY A 133 28.98 -17.50 -27.71
N VAL A 134 29.00 -18.00 -26.47
CA VAL A 134 29.66 -19.28 -26.14
C VAL A 134 28.91 -20.45 -26.80
N GLY A 135 27.56 -20.48 -26.69
CA GLY A 135 26.77 -21.53 -27.32
C GLY A 135 26.92 -21.57 -28.85
N PHE A 136 26.92 -20.41 -29.50
CA PHE A 136 27.11 -20.29 -30.95
C PHE A 136 28.52 -20.72 -31.37
N ALA A 137 29.55 -20.30 -30.63
CA ALA A 137 30.93 -20.72 -30.89
C ALA A 137 31.10 -22.24 -30.75
N THR A 138 30.52 -22.85 -29.71
CA THR A 138 30.56 -24.30 -29.50
C THR A 138 29.81 -25.05 -30.61
N TRP A 139 28.63 -24.58 -31.02
CA TRP A 139 27.87 -25.18 -32.12
C TRP A 139 28.60 -25.06 -33.47
N TRP A 140 29.18 -23.89 -33.76
CA TRP A 140 29.92 -23.68 -35.00
C TRP A 140 31.21 -24.51 -35.06
N ALA A 141 31.95 -24.60 -33.95
CA ALA A 141 33.14 -25.44 -33.86
C ALA A 141 32.80 -26.93 -34.02
N ALA A 142 31.68 -27.38 -33.43
CA ALA A 142 31.17 -28.73 -33.60
C ALA A 142 30.89 -29.05 -35.08
N ASP A 143 30.15 -28.19 -35.78
CA ASP A 143 29.83 -28.39 -37.20
C ASP A 143 31.09 -28.56 -38.08
N LYS A 144 32.12 -27.74 -37.83
CA LYS A 144 33.40 -27.81 -38.58
C LYS A 144 34.26 -29.02 -38.24
N LEU A 145 34.20 -29.54 -37.01
CA LEU A 145 35.03 -30.66 -36.57
C LEU A 145 34.41 -32.03 -36.83
N HIS A 146 33.14 -32.11 -37.28
CA HIS A 146 32.47 -33.37 -37.65
C HIS A 146 32.51 -34.47 -36.55
N TRP A 147 32.73 -34.14 -35.27
CA TRP A 147 32.56 -35.07 -34.14
C TRP A 147 31.11 -35.42 -33.85
N LYS A 148 30.47 -36.12 -34.79
CA LYS A 148 29.12 -36.65 -34.65
C LYS A 148 28.99 -37.38 -33.30
N ASN A 149 28.34 -36.72 -32.33
CA ASN A 149 27.71 -37.27 -31.12
C ASN A 149 28.41 -37.11 -29.74
N GLN A 150 29.50 -36.32 -29.56
CA GLN A 150 30.08 -36.11 -28.21
C GLN A 150 29.86 -34.70 -27.60
N TRP A 151 29.45 -33.73 -28.39
CA TRP A 151 29.34 -32.32 -27.96
C TRP A 151 28.09 -32.00 -27.12
N VAL A 152 27.04 -32.81 -27.17
CA VAL A 152 25.81 -32.58 -26.39
C VAL A 152 26.10 -32.63 -24.88
N GLN A 153 27.12 -33.40 -24.49
CA GLN A 153 27.54 -33.57 -23.09
C GLN A 153 28.31 -32.35 -22.54
N CYS A 154 28.90 -31.52 -23.40
CA CYS A 154 29.57 -30.28 -22.99
C CYS A 154 28.62 -29.07 -22.95
N LEU A 155 27.48 -29.10 -23.67
CA LEU A 155 26.58 -27.95 -23.81
C LEU A 155 25.50 -27.87 -22.71
N PHE A 156 25.15 -28.99 -22.07
CA PHE A 156 24.12 -29.04 -21.02
C PHE A 156 24.62 -29.76 -19.75
N PRO A 157 25.35 -29.09 -18.84
CA PRO A 157 25.68 -29.65 -17.54
C PRO A 157 24.49 -29.46 -16.57
N TRP A 158 23.31 -29.99 -16.89
CA TRP A 158 22.19 -30.07 -15.94
C TRP A 158 22.22 -31.34 -15.08
N ASN A 159 23.19 -32.24 -15.31
CA ASN A 159 23.32 -33.48 -14.56
C ASN A 159 24.53 -33.43 -13.62
N ILE A 160 24.27 -33.13 -12.34
CA ILE A 160 25.25 -33.04 -11.24
C ILE A 160 25.67 -34.45 -10.78
N ASN A 161 26.07 -35.33 -11.70
CA ASN A 161 26.51 -36.67 -11.31
C ASN A 161 27.57 -37.26 -12.24
N SER A 162 28.68 -36.55 -12.42
CA SER A 162 29.97 -37.17 -12.72
C SER A 162 31.09 -36.15 -12.56
N PRO A 163 31.95 -36.28 -11.54
CA PRO A 163 33.26 -35.64 -11.56
C PRO A 163 34.14 -36.38 -12.59
N THR A 164 35.21 -35.71 -13.01
CA THR A 164 36.30 -36.16 -13.90
C THR A 164 36.10 -35.91 -15.39
N ASP A 165 36.86 -34.90 -15.84
CA ASP A 165 37.54 -34.84 -17.13
C ASP A 165 36.89 -34.08 -18.29
N CYS A 166 36.53 -32.81 -18.04
CA CYS A 166 36.52 -31.76 -19.08
C CYS A 166 37.35 -30.53 -18.66
N PHE A 167 38.46 -30.74 -17.93
CA PHE A 167 39.44 -29.69 -17.63
C PHE A 167 40.65 -29.80 -18.56
N ALA A 168 40.47 -29.45 -19.83
CA ALA A 168 41.56 -29.19 -20.75
C ALA A 168 41.24 -28.06 -21.75
N ALA A 169 40.66 -26.96 -21.26
CA ALA A 169 40.77 -25.67 -21.93
C ALA A 169 41.78 -24.83 -21.15
N ARG A 170 43.05 -25.03 -21.52
CA ARG A 170 44.19 -24.21 -21.13
C ARG A 170 43.84 -22.75 -21.33
N ALA A 171 43.73 -22.02 -20.22
CA ALA A 171 43.56 -20.58 -20.17
C ALA A 171 44.67 -19.89 -20.99
N VAL A 172 44.34 -19.50 -22.22
CA VAL A 172 45.13 -18.53 -22.98
C VAL A 172 44.57 -17.15 -22.62
N GLY A 173 45.30 -16.45 -21.76
CA GLY A 173 45.43 -15.00 -21.89
C GLY A 173 44.31 -14.11 -21.35
N ALA A 174 43.64 -14.45 -20.25
CA ALA A 174 42.99 -13.41 -19.44
C ALA A 174 44.04 -12.80 -18.49
N GLY A 175 44.83 -11.88 -19.03
CA GLY A 175 45.73 -11.05 -18.26
C GLY A 175 45.00 -10.47 -17.05
N ARG A 176 45.57 -10.72 -15.87
CA ARG A 176 45.21 -10.09 -14.60
C ARG A 176 45.18 -8.58 -14.79
N PHE A 177 44.00 -8.02 -15.04
CA PHE A 177 43.73 -6.58 -14.85
C PHE A 177 42.92 -6.38 -13.58
N THR A 178 43.34 -7.04 -12.49
CA THR A 178 43.02 -6.57 -11.16
C THR A 178 43.83 -5.32 -10.92
N ARG A 179 43.18 -4.16 -11.10
CA ARG A 179 43.68 -2.86 -10.63
C ARG A 179 43.97 -2.96 -9.13
N ARG A 180 45.22 -3.26 -8.78
CA ARG A 180 45.75 -3.03 -7.44
C ARG A 180 46.16 -1.56 -7.37
N CYS A 181 45.19 -0.66 -7.37
CA CYS A 181 45.44 0.73 -7.00
C CYS A 181 45.71 0.76 -5.50
N HIS A 182 46.99 0.69 -5.17
CA HIS A 182 47.52 1.17 -3.90
C HIS A 182 47.14 2.65 -3.77
N ARG A 183 45.99 2.91 -3.14
CA ARG A 183 45.67 4.25 -2.63
C ARG A 183 46.57 4.47 -1.42
N ARG A 184 47.73 5.10 -1.67
CA ARG A 184 48.54 5.78 -0.65
C ARG A 184 47.59 6.68 0.15
N LYS A 185 47.16 6.23 1.33
CA LYS A 185 46.68 7.14 2.37
C LYS A 185 47.92 7.89 2.83
N ARG A 186 48.15 9.10 2.30
CA ARG A 186 48.98 10.07 3.00
C ARG A 186 48.21 10.42 4.27
N ALA A 187 48.84 10.17 5.40
CA ALA A 187 48.48 10.78 6.66
C ALA A 187 48.50 12.31 6.45
N ILE A 188 47.35 12.95 6.68
CA ILE A 188 47.30 14.37 6.99
C ILE A 188 47.02 14.41 8.48
N HIS A 189 47.96 14.99 9.22
CA HIS A 189 47.90 15.24 10.64
C HIS A 189 46.60 15.98 11.02
N PRO A 190 45.98 15.65 12.17
CA PRO A 190 45.01 16.53 12.79
C PRO A 190 45.75 17.69 13.45
N LEU A 191 45.59 18.91 12.93
CA LEU A 191 45.85 20.11 13.71
C LEU A 191 44.56 20.48 14.43
N ALA A 192 44.66 20.44 15.75
CA ALA A 192 43.70 20.95 16.69
C ALA A 192 43.37 22.43 16.38
N VAL A 193 42.09 22.77 16.42
CA VAL A 193 41.63 24.14 16.63
C VAL A 193 40.61 24.09 17.74
N GLU A 194 40.92 24.83 18.80
CA GLU A 194 40.18 24.93 20.06
C GLU A 194 38.80 25.60 19.89
N PRO A 195 37.85 25.35 20.81
CA PRO A 195 36.62 26.12 20.88
C PRO A 195 36.85 27.48 21.54
N VAL A 196 36.55 28.57 20.83
CA VAL A 196 36.42 29.90 21.43
C VAL A 196 34.95 30.21 21.67
N ASN A 197 34.64 30.31 22.96
CA ASN A 197 33.45 30.89 23.56
C ASN A 197 33.29 32.36 23.12
N ASN A 198 32.07 32.74 22.72
CA ASN A 198 31.37 33.98 23.12
C ASN A 198 29.93 33.96 22.62
#